data_AF-A0A9X7W2X5-F1
#
_entry.id   AF-A0A9X7W2X5-F1
#
_cell.length_a   1.000
_cell.length_b   1.000
_cell.length_c   1.000
_cell.angle_alpha   90.00
_cell.angle_beta   90.00
_cell.angle_gamma   90.00
#
_symmetry.space_group_name_H-M   'P 1'
#
loop_
_entity.id
_entity.type
_entity.pdbx_description
1 polymer ?
#
loop_
_entity_poly.entity_id
_entity_poly.type
_entity_poly.pdbx_seq_one_letter_code
_entity_poly.pdbx_strand_id
1 'polypeptide(L)'
;MAVESSFGEQIVTRRVQKVVSVYRWVGTLLLLVIGYIHLALLVNMFGLSQMAGKLFLLNAIGAVAAIILMFLTPRWYGWVLGILVAGGAAFAKLGITRIAGLRQFIMGRRGGGFRPPGGGRGALKGTSPGGGAHAGHFAGAAHSVLPMFTNVKTLGAVSIVIEIAFVILALVALITMGFTKASHN
;
A
#
# COMPACT_ATOMS: atom_id res chain seq x y z
N MET A 1 -1.19 53.05 -15.43
CA MET A 1 -1.75 51.78 -15.95
C MET A 1 -0.78 50.59 -15.89
N ALA A 2 0.54 50.74 -16.12
CA ALA A 2 1.49 49.61 -16.04
C ALA A 2 1.84 49.10 -14.62
N VAL A 3 1.55 49.87 -13.56
CA VAL A 3 1.87 49.48 -12.17
C VAL A 3 0.82 48.53 -11.59
N GLU A 4 -0.44 48.64 -12.01
CA GLU A 4 -1.52 47.77 -11.51
C GLU A 4 -1.46 46.36 -12.10
N SER A 5 -0.99 46.20 -13.34
CA SER A 5 -0.82 44.87 -13.97
C SER A 5 0.27 44.04 -13.29
N SER A 6 1.40 44.67 -12.94
CA SER A 6 2.52 44.03 -12.21
C SER A 6 2.09 43.49 -10.84
N PHE A 7 1.24 44.24 -10.12
CA PHE A 7 0.82 43.87 -8.78
C PHE A 7 -0.13 42.66 -8.78
N GLY A 8 -1.06 42.61 -9.75
CA GLY A 8 -1.96 41.47 -9.93
C GLY A 8 -1.21 40.16 -10.22
N GLU A 9 -0.21 40.22 -11.09
CA GLU A 9 0.57 39.06 -11.52
C GLU A 9 1.41 38.45 -10.38
N GLN A 10 2.02 39.29 -9.53
CA GLN A 10 2.76 38.83 -8.34
C GLN A 10 1.87 38.13 -7.30
N ILE A 11 0.60 38.54 -7.17
CA ILE A 11 -0.32 37.94 -6.22
C ILE A 11 -0.75 36.54 -6.69
N VAL A 12 -1.00 36.37 -7.99
CA VAL A 12 -1.38 35.08 -8.58
C VAL A 12 -0.25 34.07 -8.44
N THR A 13 0.97 34.44 -8.82
CA THR A 13 2.15 33.56 -8.75
C THR A 13 2.46 33.08 -7.33
N ARG A 14 2.40 33.96 -6.32
CA ARG A 14 2.61 33.56 -4.91
C ARG A 14 1.55 32.56 -4.42
N ARG A 15 0.29 32.72 -4.81
CA ARG A 15 -0.78 31.80 -4.42
C ARG A 15 -0.56 30.42 -5.04
N VAL A 16 -0.23 30.35 -6.33
CA VAL A 16 0.06 29.08 -7.03
C VAL A 16 1.25 28.36 -6.38
N GLN A 17 2.33 29.07 -6.07
CA GLN A 17 3.51 28.48 -5.41
C GLN A 17 3.18 27.89 -4.02
N LYS A 18 2.36 28.60 -3.23
CA LYS A 18 1.92 28.09 -1.92
C LYS A 18 1.10 26.81 -2.06
N VAL A 19 0.15 26.76 -3.01
CA VAL A 19 -0.71 25.60 -3.24
C VAL A 19 0.11 24.37 -3.68
N VAL A 20 1.04 24.55 -4.63
CA VAL A 20 1.94 23.46 -5.08
C VAL A 20 2.81 22.95 -3.92
N SER A 21 3.28 23.85 -3.06
CA SER A 21 4.05 23.48 -1.87
C SER A 21 3.23 22.65 -0.88
N VAL A 22 1.97 23.04 -0.61
CA VAL A 22 1.07 22.30 0.28
C VAL A 22 0.81 20.89 -0.23
N TYR A 23 0.46 20.74 -1.52
CA TYR A 23 0.24 19.42 -2.11
C TYR A 23 1.45 18.50 -1.95
N ARG A 24 2.66 19.05 -2.17
CA ARG A 24 3.89 18.28 -2.01
C ARG A 24 4.08 17.80 -0.58
N TRP A 25 3.88 18.66 0.42
CA TRP A 25 4.02 18.26 1.83
C TRP A 25 3.00 17.20 2.24
N VAL A 26 1.74 17.39 1.82
CA VAL A 26 0.66 16.42 2.09
C VAL A 26 0.98 15.09 1.39
N GLY A 27 1.37 15.11 0.11
CA GLY A 27 1.77 13.92 -0.64
C GLY A 27 2.93 13.16 0.00
N THR A 28 3.98 13.87 0.43
CA THR A 28 5.10 13.28 1.16
C THR A 28 4.66 12.62 2.47
N LEU A 29 3.80 13.29 3.25
CA LEU A 29 3.29 12.73 4.50
C LEU A 29 2.48 11.46 4.25
N LEU A 30 1.60 11.45 3.24
CA LEU A 30 0.83 10.26 2.88
C LEU A 30 1.75 9.10 2.44
N LEU A 31 2.77 9.36 1.62
CA LEU A 31 3.72 8.32 1.20
C LEU A 31 4.54 7.77 2.37
N LEU A 32 4.92 8.61 3.33
CA LEU A 32 5.59 8.16 4.55
C LEU A 32 4.69 7.21 5.36
N VAL A 33 3.42 7.57 5.54
CA VAL A 33 2.45 6.72 6.23
C VAL A 33 2.22 5.40 5.47
N ILE A 34 2.08 5.45 4.14
CA ILE A 34 1.96 4.25 3.28
C ILE A 34 3.20 3.37 3.46
N GLY A 35 4.41 3.92 3.31
CA GLY A 35 5.66 3.19 3.46
C GLY A 35 5.81 2.56 4.85
N TYR A 36 5.46 3.30 5.90
CA TYR A 36 5.46 2.81 7.28
C TYR A 36 4.49 1.64 7.48
N ILE A 37 3.24 1.75 7.00
CA ILE A 37 2.26 0.67 7.11
C ILE A 37 2.74 -0.58 6.37
N HIS A 38 3.33 -0.42 5.18
CA HIS A 38 3.87 -1.54 4.41
C HIS A 38 5.05 -2.19 5.12
N LEU A 39 5.93 -1.42 5.77
CA LEU A 39 7.02 -1.95 6.57
C LEU A 39 6.51 -2.68 7.83
N ALA A 40 5.44 -2.20 8.47
CA ALA A 40 4.81 -2.90 9.57
C ALA A 40 4.17 -4.22 9.11
N LEU A 41 3.50 -4.22 7.96
CA LEU A 41 2.92 -5.43 7.35
C LEU A 41 4.01 -6.40 6.87
N LEU A 42 5.16 -5.90 6.42
CA LEU A 42 6.31 -6.69 6.02
C LEU A 42 6.76 -7.65 7.12
N VAL A 43 6.98 -7.11 8.33
CA VAL A 43 7.43 -7.88 9.50
C VAL A 43 6.41 -8.96 9.87
N ASN A 44 5.12 -8.64 9.77
CA ASN A 44 4.04 -9.58 10.05
C ASN A 44 3.88 -10.66 8.96
N MET A 45 4.18 -10.35 7.69
CA MET A 45 3.90 -11.22 6.55
C MET A 45 5.09 -12.07 6.11
N PHE A 46 6.33 -11.71 6.47
CA PHE A 46 7.52 -12.52 6.14
C PHE A 46 7.45 -13.93 6.71
N GLY A 47 6.81 -14.12 7.88
CA GLY A 47 6.58 -15.44 8.46
C GLY A 47 5.52 -16.28 7.72
N LEU A 48 4.66 -15.65 6.90
CA LEU A 48 3.55 -16.31 6.21
C LEU A 48 3.86 -16.62 4.75
N SER A 49 4.40 -15.64 4.01
CA SER A 49 4.80 -15.80 2.60
C SER A 49 5.95 -14.86 2.27
N GLN A 50 7.07 -15.42 1.81
CA GLN A 50 8.21 -14.64 1.33
C GLN A 50 7.84 -13.74 0.14
N MET A 51 6.94 -14.19 -0.74
CA MET A 51 6.48 -13.39 -1.87
C MET A 51 5.67 -12.17 -1.41
N ALA A 52 4.76 -12.36 -0.45
CA ALA A 52 4.01 -11.26 0.13
C ALA A 52 4.94 -10.26 0.82
N GLY A 53 5.92 -10.75 1.59
CA GLY A 53 6.95 -9.91 2.20
C GLY A 53 7.70 -9.06 1.16
N LYS A 54 8.22 -9.66 0.08
CA LYS A 54 8.92 -8.92 -0.97
C LYS A 54 8.06 -7.82 -1.60
N LEU A 55 6.76 -8.05 -1.82
CA LEU A 55 5.83 -7.04 -2.32
C LEU A 55 5.68 -5.84 -1.38
N PHE A 56 5.53 -6.09 -0.08
CA PHE A 56 5.47 -5.03 0.94
C PHE A 56 6.78 -4.24 1.00
N LEU A 57 7.93 -4.92 0.93
CA LEU A 57 9.24 -4.26 0.91
C LEU A 57 9.42 -3.39 -0.34
N LEU A 58 9.05 -3.91 -1.52
CA LEU A 58 9.13 -3.16 -2.77
C LEU A 58 8.23 -1.91 -2.73
N ASN A 59 7.05 -1.99 -2.13
CA ASN A 59 6.20 -0.82 -1.93
C ASN A 59 6.81 0.20 -0.96
N ALA A 60 7.42 -0.25 0.14
CA ALA A 60 8.09 0.67 1.07
C ALA A 60 9.26 1.39 0.39
N ILE A 61 10.09 0.67 -0.37
CA ILE A 61 11.19 1.25 -1.15
C ILE A 61 10.64 2.20 -2.22
N GLY A 62 9.59 1.79 -2.95
CA GLY A 62 8.94 2.59 -3.96
C GLY A 62 8.36 3.89 -3.40
N ALA A 63 7.78 3.86 -2.19
CA ALA A 63 7.27 5.05 -1.53
C ALA A 63 8.40 6.03 -1.18
N VAL A 64 9.53 5.55 -0.66
CA VAL A 64 10.72 6.38 -0.39
C VAL A 64 11.29 6.97 -1.69
N ALA A 65 11.42 6.16 -2.74
CA ALA A 65 11.88 6.61 -4.05
C ALA A 65 10.94 7.69 -4.64
N ALA A 66 9.62 7.52 -4.50
CA ALA A 66 8.63 8.51 -4.93
C ALA A 66 8.77 9.83 -4.17
N ILE A 67 9.00 9.78 -2.84
CA ILE A 67 9.28 10.97 -2.03
C ILE A 67 10.54 11.68 -2.55
N ILE A 68 11.65 10.96 -2.74
CA ILE A 68 12.90 11.55 -3.25
C ILE A 68 12.64 12.22 -4.61
N LEU A 69 11.96 11.53 -5.53
CA LEU A 69 11.63 12.05 -6.85
C LEU A 69 10.66 13.25 -6.84
N MET A 70 9.84 13.44 -5.79
CA MET A 70 9.01 14.65 -5.64
C MET A 70 9.85 15.92 -5.38
N PHE A 71 11.06 15.75 -4.84
CA PHE A 71 12.00 16.86 -4.60
C PHE A 71 13.02 17.03 -5.72
N LEU A 72 13.21 16.02 -6.57
CA LEU A 72 14.06 16.10 -7.76
C LEU A 72 13.33 16.72 -8.96
N THR A 73 14.09 17.33 -9.87
CA THR A 73 13.57 17.86 -11.14
C THR A 73 13.77 16.82 -12.24
N PRO A 74 12.75 16.52 -13.07
CA PRO A 74 11.41 17.11 -13.09
C PRO A 74 10.45 16.42 -12.11
N ARG A 75 9.65 17.24 -11.43
CA ARG A 75 8.86 16.86 -10.24
C ARG A 75 7.72 15.87 -10.52
N TRP A 76 7.29 15.72 -11.77
CA TRP A 76 6.16 14.86 -12.13
C TRP A 76 6.46 13.37 -11.96
N TYR A 77 7.74 12.96 -12.07
CA TYR A 77 8.15 11.56 -11.89
C TYR A 77 7.80 11.04 -10.49
N GLY A 78 7.95 11.85 -9.44
CA GLY A 78 7.60 11.45 -8.08
C GLY A 78 6.13 11.17 -7.90
N TRP A 79 5.26 11.95 -8.55
CA TRP A 79 3.82 11.74 -8.52
C TRP A 79 3.40 10.47 -9.28
N VAL A 80 3.94 10.26 -10.49
CA VAL A 80 3.64 9.07 -11.28
C VAL A 80 4.11 7.80 -10.57
N LEU A 81 5.33 7.81 -10.03
CA LEU A 81 5.83 6.67 -9.26
C LEU A 81 5.00 6.44 -8.00
N GLY A 82 4.61 7.51 -7.29
CA GLY A 82 3.71 7.40 -6.15
C GLY A 82 2.38 6.75 -6.51
N ILE A 83 1.78 7.11 -7.65
CA ILE A 83 0.54 6.49 -8.15
C ILE A 83 0.76 5.00 -8.42
N LEU A 84 1.87 4.63 -9.06
CA LEU A 84 2.18 3.22 -9.34
C LEU A 84 2.34 2.42 -8.04
N VAL A 85 3.01 2.98 -7.04
CA VAL A 85 3.22 2.34 -5.73
C VAL A 85 1.91 2.20 -4.97
N ALA A 86 1.19 3.30 -4.74
CA ALA A 86 -0.06 3.30 -3.98
C ALA A 86 -1.19 2.56 -4.72
N GLY A 87 -1.32 2.81 -6.02
CA GLY A 87 -2.31 2.15 -6.88
C GLY A 87 -2.03 0.67 -7.06
N GLY A 88 -0.76 0.27 -7.23
CA GLY A 88 -0.37 -1.14 -7.29
C GLY A 88 -0.67 -1.88 -5.97
N ALA A 89 -0.42 -1.23 -4.83
CA ALA A 89 -0.77 -1.75 -3.50
C ALA A 89 -2.27 -2.01 -3.35
N ALA A 90 -3.07 -0.99 -3.67
CA ALA A 90 -4.53 -1.03 -3.55
C ALA A 90 -5.10 -2.08 -4.50
N PHE A 91 -4.62 -2.10 -5.75
CA PHE A 91 -5.04 -3.05 -6.75
C PHE A 91 -4.70 -4.49 -6.35
N ALA A 92 -3.49 -4.75 -5.85
CA ALA A 92 -3.12 -6.08 -5.38
C ALA A 92 -4.02 -6.55 -4.22
N LYS A 93 -4.31 -5.68 -3.25
CA LYS A 93 -5.22 -6.01 -2.14
C LYS A 93 -6.64 -6.31 -2.62
N LEU A 94 -7.21 -5.43 -3.45
CA LEU A 94 -8.55 -5.63 -4.01
C LEU A 94 -8.59 -6.91 -4.86
N GLY A 95 -7.57 -7.13 -5.68
CA GLY A 95 -7.43 -8.33 -6.50
C GLY A 95 -7.35 -9.60 -5.65
N ILE A 96 -6.60 -9.61 -4.54
CA ILE A 96 -6.54 -10.77 -3.63
C ILE A 96 -7.92 -11.08 -3.03
N THR A 97 -8.74 -10.07 -2.73
CA THR A 97 -10.08 -10.27 -2.18
C THR A 97 -11.11 -10.75 -3.21
N ARG A 98 -10.92 -10.41 -4.49
CA ARG A 98 -11.90 -10.67 -5.55
C ARG A 98 -11.51 -11.83 -6.48
N ILE A 99 -10.22 -12.11 -6.62
CA ILE A 99 -9.69 -13.07 -7.60
C ILE A 99 -8.98 -14.20 -6.84
N ALA A 100 -9.64 -15.35 -6.74
CA ALA A 100 -9.10 -16.52 -6.06
C ALA A 100 -7.73 -16.96 -6.63
N GLY A 101 -7.54 -16.87 -7.95
CA GLY A 101 -6.28 -17.21 -8.62
C GLY A 101 -5.13 -16.27 -8.25
N LEU A 102 -5.38 -14.97 -8.09
CA LEU A 102 -4.35 -14.00 -7.68
C LEU A 102 -3.93 -14.23 -6.24
N ARG A 103 -4.88 -14.55 -5.35
CA ARG A 103 -4.58 -14.95 -3.97
C ARG A 103 -3.67 -16.18 -3.93
N GLN A 104 -3.95 -17.17 -4.77
CA GLN A 104 -3.19 -18.42 -4.82
C GLN A 104 -1.77 -18.22 -5.36
N PHE A 105 -1.59 -17.31 -6.32
CA PHE A 105 -0.28 -16.90 -6.84
C PHE A 105 0.56 -16.16 -5.80
N ILE A 106 -0.02 -15.16 -5.12
CA ILE A 106 0.71 -14.28 -4.17
C ILE A 106 1.00 -14.97 -2.83
N MET A 107 0.04 -15.71 -2.28
CA MET A 107 0.21 -16.35 -0.97
C MET A 107 0.99 -17.67 -1.05
N GLY A 108 1.27 -18.16 -2.26
CA GLY A 108 1.86 -19.47 -2.46
C GLY A 108 0.88 -20.58 -2.05
N ARG A 109 1.04 -21.74 -2.69
CA ARG A 109 0.21 -22.92 -2.52
C ARG A 109 0.45 -23.58 -1.14
N ARG A 110 0.04 -22.94 -0.03
CA ARG A 110 0.19 -23.50 1.33
C ARG A 110 -1.09 -23.56 2.16
N GLY A 111 -2.25 -23.53 1.49
CA GLY A 111 -3.56 -23.68 2.15
C GLY A 111 -4.56 -24.58 1.41
N GLY A 112 -4.14 -25.26 0.34
CA GLY A 112 -4.91 -26.36 -0.21
C GLY A 112 -4.44 -27.64 0.46
N GLY A 113 -5.19 -28.14 1.45
CA GLY A 113 -4.95 -29.47 1.99
C GLY A 113 -4.81 -30.43 0.81
N PHE A 114 -3.66 -31.11 0.74
CA PHE A 114 -3.50 -32.30 -0.07
C PHE A 114 -4.58 -33.28 0.41
N ARG A 115 -5.71 -33.33 -0.28
CA ARG A 115 -6.60 -34.48 -0.23
C ARG A 115 -5.89 -35.54 -1.04
N PRO A 116 -5.30 -36.60 -0.43
CA PRO A 116 -4.79 -37.70 -1.21
C PRO A 116 -5.90 -38.21 -2.12
N PRO A 117 -5.65 -38.36 -3.43
CA PRO A 117 -6.59 -39.00 -4.33
C PRO A 117 -6.53 -40.50 -4.04
N GLY A 118 -7.39 -40.98 -3.14
CA GLY A 118 -7.35 -42.37 -2.72
C GLY A 118 -8.19 -42.66 -1.48
N GLY A 119 -9.47 -42.27 -1.50
CA GLY A 119 -10.47 -42.76 -0.55
C GLY A 119 -10.81 -44.22 -0.82
N GLY A 120 -9.88 -45.12 -0.51
CA GLY A 120 -10.18 -46.53 -0.35
C GLY A 120 -10.96 -46.73 0.95
N ARG A 121 -12.21 -47.19 0.81
CA ARG A 121 -13.04 -47.71 1.90
C ARG A 121 -12.23 -48.71 2.73
N GLY A 122 -11.97 -48.38 3.99
CA GLY A 122 -11.29 -49.24 4.93
C GLY A 122 -11.78 -48.96 6.34
N ALA A 123 -12.71 -49.78 6.81
CA ALA A 123 -13.24 -49.79 8.15
C ALA A 123 -12.13 -49.92 9.19
N LEU A 124 -12.09 -49.02 10.18
CA LEU A 124 -11.61 -49.33 11.52
C LEU A 124 -12.47 -48.58 12.54
N LYS A 125 -13.45 -49.34 13.05
CA LYS A 125 -14.23 -49.05 14.25
C LYS A 125 -13.28 -49.15 15.44
N GLY A 126 -12.71 -48.03 15.84
CA GLY A 126 -11.89 -47.89 17.04
C GLY A 126 -12.42 -46.74 17.89
N THR A 127 -13.32 -47.05 18.81
CA THR A 127 -13.72 -46.14 19.90
C THR A 127 -12.56 -46.03 20.88
N SER A 128 -11.81 -44.93 20.84
CA SER A 128 -10.93 -44.50 21.94
C SER A 128 -11.43 -43.15 22.46
N PRO A 129 -11.92 -43.08 23.71
CA PRO A 129 -12.23 -41.84 24.39
C PRO A 129 -10.96 -41.33 25.08
N GLY A 130 -10.45 -40.19 24.64
CA GLY A 130 -9.34 -39.52 25.33
C GLY A 130 -8.40 -38.81 24.38
N GLY A 131 -8.25 -37.50 24.59
CA GLY A 131 -7.29 -36.67 23.86
C GLY A 131 -7.99 -35.61 23.03
N GLY A 132 -8.59 -34.62 23.71
CA GLY A 132 -8.88 -33.33 23.11
C GLY A 132 -7.57 -32.70 22.62
N ALA A 133 -7.18 -33.04 21.39
CA ALA A 133 -6.12 -32.36 20.68
C ALA A 133 -6.66 -30.97 20.31
N HIS A 134 -6.46 -30.03 21.23
CA HIS A 134 -6.51 -28.61 20.98
C HIS A 134 -5.74 -28.34 19.68
N ALA A 135 -6.50 -28.07 18.61
CA ALA A 135 -5.96 -27.55 17.38
C ALA A 135 -5.07 -26.36 17.75
N GLY A 136 -3.77 -26.51 17.50
CA GLY A 136 -2.74 -25.60 17.97
C GLY A 136 -3.15 -24.16 17.73
N HIS A 137 -3.43 -23.46 18.83
CA HIS A 137 -3.11 -22.06 18.95
C HIS A 137 -1.61 -21.94 18.66
N PHE A 138 -1.24 -21.84 17.39
CA PHE A 138 0.05 -21.29 16.97
C PHE A 138 0.02 -19.79 17.22
N ALA A 139 -0.18 -19.44 18.49
CA ALA A 139 0.31 -18.23 19.11
C ALA A 139 1.83 -18.37 19.19
N GLY A 140 2.48 -18.37 18.02
CA GLY A 140 3.80 -17.78 17.96
C GLY A 140 3.61 -16.36 18.41
N ALA A 141 4.02 -16.07 19.63
CA ALA A 141 4.11 -14.73 20.18
C ALA A 141 5.08 -13.93 19.31
N ALA A 142 4.60 -13.50 18.14
CA ALA A 142 5.14 -12.35 17.45
C ALA A 142 4.86 -11.20 18.40
N HIS A 143 5.82 -10.95 19.30
CA HIS A 143 5.88 -9.76 20.12
C HIS A 143 5.55 -8.61 19.19
N SER A 144 4.35 -8.06 19.33
CA SER A 144 3.84 -7.05 18.45
C SER A 144 4.69 -5.82 18.74
N VAL A 145 5.73 -5.60 17.93
CA VAL A 145 6.71 -4.53 18.09
C VAL A 145 6.02 -3.15 18.08
N LEU A 146 4.74 -3.11 17.67
CA LEU A 146 3.87 -1.96 17.74
C LEU A 146 2.58 -2.33 18.52
N PRO A 147 2.47 -2.00 19.83
CA PRO A 147 1.35 -2.40 20.67
C PRO A 147 0.00 -1.78 20.26
N MET A 148 -0.01 -0.80 19.36
CA MET A 148 -1.24 -0.07 18.99
C MET A 148 -2.01 -0.68 17.81
N PHE A 149 -1.49 -1.69 17.12
CA PHE A 149 -2.13 -2.24 15.90
C PHE A 149 -2.29 -3.76 15.94
N THR A 150 -2.98 -4.27 16.95
CA THR A 150 -3.21 -5.71 17.13
C THR A 150 -4.11 -6.33 16.05
N ASN A 151 -4.84 -5.53 15.27
CA ASN A 151 -5.71 -6.02 14.20
C ASN A 151 -5.15 -5.73 12.80
N VAL A 152 -4.45 -6.73 12.24
CA VAL A 152 -3.91 -6.70 10.87
C VAL A 152 -4.96 -6.44 9.79
N LYS A 153 -6.24 -6.82 10.02
CA LYS A 153 -7.32 -6.54 9.07
C LYS A 153 -7.66 -5.06 9.05
N THR A 154 -7.70 -4.42 10.22
CA THR A 154 -7.94 -2.99 10.34
C THR A 154 -6.82 -2.20 9.68
N LEU A 155 -5.55 -2.57 9.92
CA LEU A 155 -4.40 -1.96 9.24
C LEU A 155 -4.49 -2.08 7.72
N GLY A 156 -4.87 -3.27 7.22
CA GLY A 156 -5.05 -3.50 5.79
C GLY A 156 -6.12 -2.58 5.18
N ALA A 157 -7.26 -2.43 5.85
CA ALA A 157 -8.36 -1.56 5.41
C ALA A 157 -7.99 -0.07 5.44
N VAL A 158 -7.39 0.39 6.54
CA VAL A 158 -6.91 1.78 6.68
C VAL A 158 -5.88 2.11 5.60
N SER A 159 -4.96 1.20 5.31
CA SER A 159 -3.98 1.37 4.25
C SER A 159 -4.61 1.61 2.88
N ILE A 160 -5.69 0.88 2.53
CA ILE A 160 -6.39 1.04 1.24
C ILE A 160 -7.00 2.45 1.14
N VAL A 161 -7.61 2.94 2.22
CA VAL A 161 -8.21 4.29 2.23
C VAL A 161 -7.13 5.36 2.00
N ILE A 162 -5.97 5.22 2.67
CA ILE A 162 -4.85 6.15 2.53
C ILE A 162 -4.24 6.06 1.12
N GLU A 163 -4.08 4.86 0.57
CA GLU A 163 -3.59 4.64 -0.80
C GLU A 163 -4.48 5.32 -1.84
N ILE A 164 -5.81 5.16 -1.73
CA ILE A 164 -6.79 5.80 -2.62
C ILE A 164 -6.74 7.33 -2.47
N ALA A 165 -6.71 7.83 -1.23
CA ALA A 165 -6.60 9.26 -0.97
C ALA A 165 -5.33 9.85 -1.60
N PHE A 166 -4.20 9.15 -1.50
CA PHE A 166 -2.96 9.55 -2.15
C PHE A 166 -3.09 9.57 -3.69
N VAL A 167 -3.68 8.54 -4.30
CA VAL A 167 -3.87 8.49 -5.75
C VAL A 167 -4.72 9.65 -6.25
N ILE A 168 -5.82 9.97 -5.56
CA ILE A 168 -6.67 11.12 -5.91
C ILE A 168 -5.87 12.43 -5.80
N LEU A 169 -5.14 12.62 -4.69
CA LEU A 169 -4.29 13.79 -4.50
C LEU A 169 -3.24 13.93 -5.61
N ALA A 170 -2.59 12.82 -5.98
CA ALA A 170 -1.55 12.79 -7.01
C ALA A 170 -2.11 13.14 -8.39
N LEU A 171 -3.30 12.65 -8.74
CA LEU A 171 -3.97 13.01 -9.99
C LEU A 171 -4.31 14.51 -10.03
N VAL A 172 -4.85 15.06 -8.93
CA VAL A 172 -5.14 16.50 -8.82
C VAL A 172 -3.87 17.32 -8.96
N ALA A 173 -2.79 16.91 -8.30
CA ALA A 173 -1.48 17.59 -8.39
C ALA A 173 -0.93 17.56 -9.83
N LEU A 174 -0.99 16.40 -10.50
CA LEU A 174 -0.54 16.24 -11.89
C LEU A 174 -1.34 17.10 -12.87
N ILE A 175 -2.67 17.12 -12.74
CA ILE A 175 -3.56 17.95 -13.57
C ILE A 175 -3.21 19.43 -13.37
N THR A 176 -3.05 19.86 -12.13
CA THR A 176 -2.69 21.25 -11.79
C THR A 176 -1.35 21.66 -12.41
N MET A 177 -0.35 20.77 -12.37
CA MET A 177 0.96 21.00 -13.00
C MET A 177 0.90 20.99 -14.53
N GLY A 178 0.08 20.14 -15.12
CA GLY A 178 -0.11 20.03 -16.57
C GLY A 178 -0.65 21.33 -17.18
N PHE A 179 -1.65 21.94 -16.53
CA PHE A 179 -2.18 23.25 -16.94
C PHE A 179 -1.13 24.37 -16.90
N THR A 180 -0.17 24.30 -15.98
CA THR A 180 0.89 25.33 -15.88
C THR A 180 1.87 25.25 -17.05
N LYS A 181 2.08 24.07 -17.64
CA LYS A 181 3.01 23.90 -18.75
C LYS A 181 2.42 24.37 -20.09
N ALA A 182 1.09 24.31 -20.23
CA ALA A 182 0.39 24.71 -21.45
C ALA A 182 0.25 26.23 -21.63
N SER A 183 0.36 27.03 -20.57
CA SER A 183 0.26 28.50 -20.65
C SER A 183 1.56 29.21 -21.04
N HIS A 184 2.67 28.48 -21.12
CA HIS A 184 4.00 29.03 -21.44
C HIS A 184 4.48 28.67 -22.85
N ASN A 185 3.65 27.99 -23.64
CA ASN A 185 3.86 27.70 -25.06
C ASN A 185 2.84 28.48 -25.89
#